data_AF-A0A6L7EVH3-F1
#
_entry.id   AF-A0A6L7EVH3-F1
#
_cell.length_a   1.000
_cell.length_b   1.000
_cell.length_c   1.000
_cell.angle_alpha   90.00
_cell.angle_beta   90.00
_cell.angle_gamma   90.00
#
_symmetry.space_group_name_H-M   'P 1'
#
loop_
_entity.id
_entity.type
_entity.pdbx_description
1 polymer ?
#
loop_
_entity_poly.entity_id
_entity_poly.type
_entity_poly.pdbx_seq_one_letter_code
_entity_poly.pdbx_strand_id
1 'polypeptide(L)'
;MSALRFHHQPADGWVNDPYGLTWHDGRYHLFFQHVPGSPTWRSDCHWGHATSTDLLTWEPQPIALTPGDGEDGCWSGSVAGGVAFYTAVDEPLLDHGRVRRAVPLDDDWRTWRKEDVVVATPPGATHFRDPFVHRYGDGWRMLVGGATADAATIWVCTSDDLATWSSPEVLAQRSPEAGADGLGDYTGHAWECPQWWSIDGHDVLLVSVWEPERLHHLAYRIDDGPWRRFSHGLHYAGAAFTHRDGRPGLVTWLREVGATSLPMSLTLEDGRLVAHPPAGVPVVERDGVLEVHDDGVVERFGPDGIEALTVPAP
;
A
#
# COMPACT_ATOMS: atom_id res chain seq x y z
N MET A 1 19.70 16.14 -9.43
CA MET A 1 18.73 15.27 -10.11
C MET A 1 17.70 16.17 -10.73
N SER A 2 17.29 15.89 -11.96
CA SER A 2 16.08 16.50 -12.52
C SER A 2 14.90 16.11 -11.64
N ALA A 3 13.85 16.93 -11.61
CA ALA A 3 12.65 16.59 -10.86
C ALA A 3 11.81 15.59 -11.68
N LEU A 4 11.42 14.48 -11.05
CA LEU A 4 10.41 13.57 -11.59
C LEU A 4 9.14 14.36 -11.89
N ARG A 5 8.52 14.09 -13.04
CA ARG A 5 7.37 14.88 -13.54
C ARG A 5 6.03 14.25 -13.20
N PHE A 6 5.99 12.93 -13.07
CA PHE A 6 4.74 12.17 -12.93
C PHE A 6 4.66 11.36 -11.62
N HIS A 7 5.75 11.35 -10.85
CA HIS A 7 5.87 10.58 -9.61
C HIS A 7 5.74 11.54 -8.43
N HIS A 8 4.99 11.15 -7.39
CA HIS A 8 4.97 11.93 -6.16
C HIS A 8 6.27 11.71 -5.39
N GLN A 9 6.97 12.81 -5.10
CA GLN A 9 8.15 12.83 -4.25
C GLN A 9 8.02 14.03 -3.29
N PRO A 10 8.12 13.83 -1.96
CA PRO A 10 8.09 14.97 -1.04
C PRO A 10 9.33 15.84 -1.24
N ALA A 11 9.19 17.13 -0.91
CA ALA A 11 10.27 18.11 -1.08
C ALA A 11 11.46 17.89 -0.13
N ASP A 12 11.24 17.15 0.96
CA ASP A 12 12.19 16.87 2.03
C ASP A 12 11.93 15.47 2.60
N GLY A 13 12.91 14.93 3.32
CA GLY A 13 12.78 13.74 4.15
C GLY A 13 12.78 12.41 3.40
N TRP A 14 12.44 11.36 4.14
CA TRP A 14 12.30 10.00 3.62
C TRP A 14 10.84 9.74 3.26
N VAL A 15 10.62 8.98 2.18
CA VAL A 15 9.30 8.45 1.80
C VAL A 15 9.40 6.97 1.48
N ASN A 16 8.40 6.22 1.91
CA ASN A 16 8.17 4.85 1.43
C ASN A 16 6.70 4.66 1.05
N ASP A 17 5.98 3.81 1.77
CA ASP A 17 4.69 3.26 1.37
C ASP A 17 3.68 4.37 1.06
N PRO A 18 3.11 4.42 -0.16
CA PRO A 18 1.87 5.14 -0.37
C PRO A 18 0.74 4.40 0.32
N TYR A 19 -0.31 5.12 0.71
CA TYR A 19 -1.56 4.54 1.21
C TYR A 19 -2.68 5.57 1.24
N GLY A 20 -3.89 5.08 1.51
CA GLY A 20 -5.07 5.93 1.67
C GLY A 20 -5.41 6.75 0.43
N LEU A 21 -4.91 6.38 -0.75
CA LEU A 21 -5.20 7.07 -2.01
C LEU A 21 -6.71 7.02 -2.25
N THR A 22 -7.38 8.18 -2.17
CA THR A 22 -8.85 8.25 -2.16
C THR A 22 -9.33 9.47 -2.94
N TRP A 23 -10.36 9.30 -3.77
CA TRP A 23 -11.09 10.43 -4.35
C TRP A 23 -12.13 10.96 -3.36
N HIS A 24 -11.96 12.21 -2.92
CA HIS A 24 -12.82 12.88 -1.96
C HIS A 24 -12.94 14.36 -2.33
N ASP A 25 -14.15 14.90 -2.23
CA ASP A 25 -14.49 16.31 -2.53
C ASP A 25 -13.77 16.91 -3.76
N GLY A 26 -13.84 16.21 -4.89
CA GLY A 26 -13.31 16.69 -6.17
C GLY A 26 -11.80 16.59 -6.36
N ARG A 27 -11.07 15.91 -5.47
CA ARG A 27 -9.63 15.67 -5.59
C ARG A 27 -9.22 14.28 -5.07
N TYR A 28 -8.08 13.81 -5.51
CA TYR A 28 -7.40 12.66 -4.92
C TYR A 28 -6.58 13.12 -3.72
N HIS A 29 -6.67 12.38 -2.62
CA HIS A 29 -5.82 12.52 -1.44
C HIS A 29 -4.88 11.32 -1.42
N LEU A 30 -3.58 11.56 -1.37
CA LEU A 30 -2.55 10.54 -1.19
C LEU A 30 -1.89 10.75 0.17
N PHE A 31 -1.89 9.70 0.98
CA PHE A 31 -1.08 9.65 2.19
C PHE A 31 0.14 8.74 1.95
N PHE A 32 1.19 8.95 2.72
CA PHE A 32 2.42 8.18 2.56
C PHE A 32 3.26 8.22 3.82
N GLN A 33 4.03 7.14 4.05
CA GLN A 33 4.95 7.08 5.19
C GLN A 33 6.09 8.07 4.96
N HIS A 34 6.31 8.92 5.96
CA HIS A 34 7.22 10.05 5.84
C HIS A 34 8.10 10.23 7.08
N VAL A 35 9.38 10.51 6.90
CA VAL A 35 10.28 10.94 7.99
C VAL A 35 10.82 12.34 7.64
N PRO A 36 10.18 13.42 8.12
CA PRO A 36 10.61 14.79 7.85
C PRO A 36 12.05 15.04 8.32
N GLY A 37 12.84 15.76 7.53
CA GLY A 37 14.20 16.15 7.88
C GLY A 37 15.23 15.01 7.90
N SER A 38 14.85 13.77 7.58
CA SER A 38 15.77 12.63 7.53
C SER A 38 15.86 12.02 6.13
N PRO A 39 17.06 11.85 5.55
CA PRO A 39 17.21 11.21 4.24
C PRO A 39 17.20 9.67 4.32
N THR A 40 16.94 9.11 5.49
CA THR A 40 16.95 7.67 5.76
C THR A 40 15.73 7.30 6.58
N TRP A 41 15.23 6.08 6.39
CA TRP A 41 14.15 5.55 7.19
C TRP A 41 14.46 5.56 8.70
N ARG A 42 13.42 5.79 9.51
CA ARG A 42 13.41 5.73 10.97
C ARG A 42 12.05 5.22 11.45
N SER A 43 11.99 4.69 12.67
CA SER A 43 10.76 4.16 13.27
C SER A 43 9.71 5.25 13.54
N ASP A 44 10.13 6.50 13.75
CA ASP A 44 9.29 7.68 14.05
C ASP A 44 8.59 8.27 12.82
N CYS A 45 7.97 7.37 12.05
CA CYS A 45 7.27 7.72 10.83
C CYS A 45 6.01 8.54 11.08
N HIS A 46 5.76 9.44 10.15
CA HIS A 46 4.59 10.31 10.05
C HIS A 46 3.74 9.89 8.85
N TRP A 47 2.49 10.36 8.82
CA TRP A 47 1.68 10.34 7.59
C TRP A 47 1.84 11.67 6.87
N GLY A 48 2.62 11.67 5.79
CA GLY A 48 2.62 12.77 4.82
C GLY A 48 1.29 12.81 4.05
N HIS A 49 0.99 13.97 3.45
CA HIS A 49 -0.25 14.18 2.70
C HIS A 49 0.00 15.04 1.47
N ALA A 50 -0.54 14.62 0.33
CA ALA A 50 -0.60 15.40 -0.90
C ALA A 50 -1.96 15.23 -1.57
N THR A 51 -2.35 16.22 -2.37
CA THR A 51 -3.60 16.18 -3.15
C THR A 51 -3.37 16.39 -4.63
N SER A 52 -4.23 15.82 -5.47
CA SER A 52 -4.13 15.96 -6.93
C SER A 52 -5.52 15.94 -7.57
N THR A 53 -5.71 16.65 -8.68
CA THR A 53 -6.94 16.55 -9.51
C THR A 53 -6.80 15.58 -10.69
N ASP A 54 -5.57 15.14 -10.99
CA ASP A 54 -5.23 14.35 -12.18
C ASP A 54 -4.37 13.11 -11.89
N LEU A 55 -4.01 12.88 -10.61
CA LEU A 55 -3.08 11.85 -10.10
C LEU A 55 -1.61 11.99 -10.55
N LEU A 56 -1.27 13.03 -11.32
CA LEU A 56 0.07 13.24 -11.86
C LEU A 56 0.74 14.44 -11.19
N THR A 57 -0.01 15.52 -11.00
CA THR A 57 0.46 16.75 -10.36
C THR A 57 -0.01 16.77 -8.91
N TRP A 58 0.94 16.77 -7.98
CA TRP A 58 0.66 16.67 -6.54
C TRP A 58 0.97 17.98 -5.82
N GLU A 59 -0.01 18.47 -5.08
CA GLU A 59 0.12 19.63 -4.19
C GLU A 59 0.39 19.14 -2.75
N PRO A 60 1.49 19.54 -2.12
CA PRO A 60 1.78 19.20 -0.72
C PRO A 60 0.70 19.76 0.22
N GLN A 61 0.33 18.96 1.21
CA GLN A 61 -0.56 19.35 2.31
C GLN A 61 0.19 19.23 3.65
N PRO A 62 -0.36 19.76 4.76
CA PRO A 62 0.20 19.54 6.08
C PRO A 62 0.33 18.05 6.40
N ILE A 63 1.33 17.69 7.22
CA ILE A 63 1.47 16.33 7.76
C ILE A 63 0.17 15.97 8.49
N ALA A 64 -0.40 14.82 8.12
CA ALA A 64 -1.70 14.37 8.62
C ALA A 64 -1.60 13.78 10.04
N LEU A 65 -0.59 12.93 10.28
CA LEU A 65 -0.34 12.30 11.58
C LEU A 65 1.14 12.37 11.93
N THR A 66 1.44 12.71 13.18
CA THR A 66 2.79 12.83 13.75
C THR A 66 2.88 11.91 14.97
N PRO A 67 3.96 11.14 15.20
CA PRO A 67 4.15 10.35 16.42
C PRO A 67 3.92 11.13 17.73
N GLY A 68 3.53 10.43 18.78
CA GLY A 68 3.05 11.02 20.04
C GLY A 68 1.69 10.48 20.45
N ASP A 69 1.16 10.95 21.58
CA ASP A 69 -0.06 10.41 22.20
C ASP A 69 0.06 8.90 22.52
N GLY A 70 1.24 8.49 23.00
CA GLY A 70 1.51 7.12 23.43
C GLY A 70 1.87 6.14 22.31
N GLU A 71 2.44 6.65 21.20
CA GLU A 71 3.07 5.84 20.16
C GLU A 71 4.36 6.51 19.67
N ASP A 72 5.35 5.71 19.28
CA ASP A 72 6.65 6.17 18.78
C ASP A 72 6.67 6.31 17.25
N GLY A 73 5.68 5.76 16.53
CA GLY A 73 5.57 5.85 15.08
C GLY A 73 4.13 5.71 14.57
N CYS A 74 3.79 6.48 13.53
CA CYS A 74 2.57 6.33 12.72
C CYS A 74 2.94 5.60 11.42
N TRP A 75 2.90 4.27 11.43
CA TRP A 75 3.23 3.43 10.29
C TRP A 75 2.04 3.30 9.33
N SER A 76 2.25 2.59 8.22
CA SER A 76 1.30 2.44 7.10
C SER A 76 -0.09 1.99 7.52
N GLY A 77 -1.07 2.24 6.64
CA GLY A 77 -2.47 1.93 6.87
C GLY A 77 -3.38 2.31 5.70
N SER A 78 -4.59 2.81 5.98
CA SER A 78 -5.59 3.14 4.96
C SER A 78 -6.59 4.19 5.45
N VAL A 79 -7.35 4.77 4.51
CA VAL A 79 -8.50 5.64 4.81
C VAL A 79 -9.76 4.99 4.25
N ALA A 80 -10.78 4.84 5.08
CA ALA A 80 -12.05 4.22 4.71
C ALA A 80 -13.22 4.93 5.39
N GLY A 81 -14.27 5.26 4.63
CA GLY A 81 -15.42 6.00 5.16
C GLY A 81 -15.06 7.35 5.79
N GLY A 82 -13.97 7.98 5.32
CA GLY A 82 -13.43 9.22 5.89
C GLY A 82 -12.69 9.05 7.22
N VAL A 83 -12.36 7.82 7.61
CA VAL A 83 -11.62 7.50 8.84
C VAL A 83 -10.27 6.92 8.46
N ALA A 84 -9.20 7.38 9.11
CA ALA A 84 -7.87 6.80 8.97
C ALA A 84 -7.68 5.65 9.95
N PHE A 85 -7.11 4.56 9.46
CA PHE A 85 -6.66 3.41 10.25
C PHE A 85 -5.19 3.19 9.96
N TYR A 86 -4.38 3.11 10.99
CA TYR A 86 -2.93 3.06 10.84
C TYR A 86 -2.28 2.20 11.91
N THR A 87 -1.05 1.79 11.65
CA THR A 87 -0.28 1.03 12.64
C THR A 87 0.41 2.00 13.58
N ALA A 88 -0.02 2.02 14.83
CA ALA A 88 0.74 2.62 15.92
C ALA A 88 1.80 1.63 16.40
N VAL A 89 3.04 2.08 16.52
CA VAL A 89 4.16 1.26 17.01
C VAL A 89 4.81 1.88 18.24
N ASP A 90 5.41 1.04 19.07
CA ASP A 90 6.08 1.42 20.31
C ASP A 90 7.43 0.71 20.42
N GLU A 91 8.48 1.42 20.80
CA GLU A 91 9.76 0.81 21.12
C GLU A 91 9.69 0.05 22.46
N PRO A 92 10.37 -1.10 22.59
CA PRO A 92 11.23 -1.77 21.60
C PRO A 92 10.49 -2.78 20.70
N LEU A 93 9.15 -2.83 20.72
CA LEU A 93 8.35 -3.88 20.07
C LEU A 93 7.71 -3.39 18.76
N LEU A 94 8.51 -2.82 17.86
CA LEU A 94 8.03 -2.20 16.63
C LEU A 94 7.23 -3.16 15.73
N ASP A 95 7.56 -4.45 15.70
CA ASP A 95 6.83 -5.44 14.90
C ASP A 95 5.45 -5.81 15.48
N HIS A 96 5.19 -5.51 16.75
CA HIS A 96 3.92 -5.77 17.43
C HIS A 96 3.03 -4.52 17.36
N GLY A 97 2.76 -4.08 16.14
CA GLY A 97 1.93 -2.90 15.88
C GLY A 97 0.50 -3.05 16.40
N ARG A 98 -0.16 -1.92 16.61
CA ARG A 98 -1.57 -1.83 17.03
C ARG A 98 -2.32 -0.98 16.03
N VAL A 99 -3.51 -1.39 15.61
CA VAL A 99 -4.31 -0.56 14.70
C VAL A 99 -5.00 0.54 15.49
N ARG A 100 -4.64 1.78 15.18
CA ARG A 100 -5.23 2.98 15.77
C ARG A 100 -6.06 3.72 14.73
N ARG A 101 -7.11 4.38 15.23
CA ARG A 101 -8.01 5.20 14.42
C ARG A 101 -7.66 6.69 14.53
N ALA A 102 -7.85 7.44 13.45
CA ALA A 102 -7.93 8.89 13.48
C ALA A 102 -9.11 9.40 12.64
N VAL A 103 -9.68 10.53 13.05
CA VAL A 103 -10.81 11.17 12.36
C VAL A 103 -10.45 12.58 11.91
N PRO A 104 -10.93 13.03 10.75
CA PRO A 104 -10.65 14.37 10.26
C PRO A 104 -11.38 15.41 11.12
N LEU A 105 -10.76 16.57 11.28
CA LEU A 105 -11.34 17.74 11.95
C LEU A 105 -11.85 18.80 10.96
N ASP A 106 -11.64 18.57 9.67
CA ASP A 106 -12.06 19.41 8.56
C ASP A 106 -12.45 18.56 7.34
N ASP A 107 -13.22 19.14 6.43
CA ASP A 107 -13.74 18.44 5.25
C ASP A 107 -12.65 18.14 4.19
N ASP A 108 -11.53 18.88 4.22
CA ASP A 108 -10.40 18.75 3.30
C ASP A 108 -9.35 17.73 3.80
N TRP A 109 -9.59 17.06 4.93
CA TRP A 109 -8.68 16.09 5.56
C TRP A 109 -7.26 16.61 5.82
N ARG A 110 -7.12 17.91 6.11
CA ARG A 110 -5.83 18.55 6.40
C ARG A 110 -5.40 18.36 7.84
N THR A 111 -6.38 18.16 8.73
CA THR A 111 -6.15 18.05 10.17
C THR A 111 -6.89 16.84 10.72
N TRP A 112 -6.21 16.07 11.56
CA TRP A 112 -6.73 14.82 12.10
C TRP A 112 -6.61 14.79 13.62
N ARG A 113 -7.55 14.11 14.25
CA ARG A 113 -7.50 13.78 15.68
C ARG A 113 -7.37 12.27 15.82
N LYS A 114 -6.28 11.84 16.44
CA LYS A 114 -6.09 10.45 16.85
C LYS A 114 -7.12 10.07 17.92
N GLU A 115 -7.61 8.85 17.82
CA GLU A 115 -8.55 8.25 18.76
C GLU A 115 -7.93 6.97 19.36
N ASP A 116 -8.78 6.03 19.75
CA ASP A 116 -8.35 4.81 20.44
C ASP A 116 -7.70 3.80 19.47
N VAL A 117 -6.91 2.91 20.07
CA VAL A 117 -6.53 1.65 19.43
C VAL A 117 -7.78 0.78 19.32
N VAL A 118 -8.11 0.38 18.10
CA VAL A 118 -9.32 -0.40 17.80
C VAL A 118 -9.04 -1.89 17.62
N VAL A 119 -7.82 -2.27 17.24
CA VAL A 119 -7.38 -3.67 17.15
C VAL A 119 -5.96 -3.79 17.69
N ALA A 120 -5.75 -4.70 18.64
CA ALA A 120 -4.43 -5.03 19.17
C ALA A 120 -3.79 -6.20 18.41
N THR A 121 -2.47 -6.35 18.52
CA THR A 121 -1.75 -7.52 18.01
C THR A 121 -2.37 -8.82 18.56
N PRO A 122 -2.77 -9.77 17.71
CA PRO A 122 -3.36 -11.02 18.17
C PRO A 122 -2.28 -11.96 18.76
N PRO A 123 -2.64 -12.85 19.70
CA PRO A 123 -1.71 -13.84 20.23
C PRO A 123 -1.09 -14.71 19.12
N GLY A 124 0.23 -14.92 19.19
CA GLY A 124 0.96 -15.74 18.22
C GLY A 124 1.41 -15.00 16.95
N ALA A 125 0.98 -13.75 16.75
CA ALA A 125 1.57 -12.90 15.72
C ALA A 125 2.98 -12.47 16.14
N THR A 126 3.92 -12.56 15.20
CA THR A 126 5.28 -12.03 15.32
C THR A 126 5.41 -10.66 14.66
N HIS A 127 4.55 -10.39 13.67
CA HIS A 127 4.41 -9.11 12.98
C HIS A 127 2.92 -8.82 12.82
N PHE A 128 2.51 -7.56 13.01
CA PHE A 128 1.12 -7.12 12.82
C PHE A 128 1.07 -5.63 12.47
N ARG A 129 0.82 -5.32 11.19
CA ARG A 129 0.86 -3.95 10.66
C ARG A 129 0.10 -3.79 9.34
N ASP A 130 0.00 -2.55 8.89
CA ASP A 130 -0.52 -2.10 7.61
C ASP A 130 -2.02 -2.41 7.40
N PRO A 131 -2.92 -1.88 8.25
CA PRO A 131 -4.35 -2.12 8.13
C PRO A 131 -4.92 -1.53 6.83
N PHE A 132 -5.50 -2.39 6.00
CA PHE A 132 -6.29 -2.01 4.84
C PHE A 132 -7.78 -2.23 5.10
N VAL A 133 -8.54 -1.14 5.19
CA VAL A 133 -9.97 -1.15 5.46
C VAL A 133 -10.75 -0.90 4.17
N HIS A 134 -11.72 -1.76 3.89
CA HIS A 134 -12.61 -1.59 2.74
C HIS A 134 -14.04 -2.04 3.05
N ARG A 135 -14.98 -1.56 2.24
CA ARG A 135 -16.36 -2.03 2.29
C ARG A 135 -16.42 -3.48 1.80
N TYR A 136 -17.14 -4.33 2.49
CA TYR A 136 -17.37 -5.72 2.08
C TYR A 136 -18.77 -6.16 2.50
N GLY A 137 -19.61 -6.48 1.51
CA GLY A 137 -21.05 -6.68 1.73
C GLY A 137 -21.68 -5.45 2.37
N ASP A 138 -22.51 -5.68 3.39
CA ASP A 138 -23.20 -4.61 4.12
C ASP A 138 -22.33 -3.92 5.18
N GLY A 139 -21.12 -4.43 5.45
CA GLY A 139 -20.22 -3.91 6.48
C GLY A 139 -18.82 -3.59 5.95
N TRP A 140 -17.84 -3.69 6.84
CA TRP A 140 -16.43 -3.38 6.60
C TRP A 140 -15.53 -4.55 6.95
N ARG A 141 -14.44 -4.70 6.21
CA ARG A 141 -13.33 -5.59 6.53
C ARG A 141 -12.05 -4.79 6.69
N MET A 142 -11.24 -5.20 7.66
CA MET A 142 -9.87 -4.73 7.86
C MET A 142 -8.94 -5.92 7.65
N LEU A 143 -8.06 -5.81 6.66
CA LEU A 143 -6.95 -6.73 6.46
C LEU A 143 -5.72 -6.18 7.16
N VAL A 144 -4.99 -7.01 7.90
CA VAL A 144 -3.74 -6.60 8.55
C VAL A 144 -2.64 -7.58 8.17
N GLY A 145 -1.54 -7.04 7.65
CA GLY A 145 -0.35 -7.79 7.28
C GLY A 145 0.40 -8.28 8.50
N GLY A 146 1.17 -9.35 8.34
CA GLY A 146 1.93 -9.91 9.43
C GLY A 146 2.54 -11.27 9.16
N ALA A 147 2.88 -11.92 10.27
CA ALA A 147 3.40 -13.27 10.32
C ALA A 147 3.11 -13.91 11.67
N THR A 148 3.20 -15.23 11.70
CA THR A 148 3.34 -16.04 12.93
C THR A 148 4.77 -16.57 13.02
N ALA A 149 5.04 -17.48 13.96
CA ALA A 149 6.33 -18.18 13.99
C ALA A 149 6.57 -19.02 12.73
N ASP A 150 5.51 -19.52 12.09
CA ASP A 150 5.60 -20.56 11.06
C ASP A 150 5.19 -20.08 9.66
N ALA A 151 4.50 -18.93 9.54
CA ALA A 151 3.90 -18.51 8.28
C ALA A 151 3.72 -16.99 8.15
N ALA A 152 3.92 -16.48 6.94
CA ALA A 152 3.38 -15.17 6.54
C ALA A 152 1.84 -15.22 6.64
N THR A 153 1.22 -14.16 7.16
CA THR A 153 -0.19 -14.18 7.60
C THR A 153 -0.89 -12.87 7.25
N ILE A 154 -2.09 -12.96 6.67
CA ILE A 154 -3.06 -11.87 6.67
C ILE A 154 -4.12 -12.17 7.73
N TRP A 155 -4.31 -11.22 8.63
CA TRP A 155 -5.41 -11.20 9.58
C TRP A 155 -6.60 -10.43 9.01
N VAL A 156 -7.81 -10.82 9.39
CA VAL A 156 -9.05 -10.11 9.04
C VAL A 156 -9.85 -9.79 10.30
N CYS A 157 -10.36 -8.56 10.35
CA CYS A 157 -11.37 -8.11 11.32
C CYS A 157 -12.59 -7.58 10.55
N THR A 158 -13.77 -7.61 11.18
CA THR A 158 -15.02 -7.09 10.60
C THR A 158 -15.63 -6.03 11.50
N SER A 159 -16.36 -5.08 10.90
CA SER A 159 -17.05 -4.00 11.59
C SER A 159 -18.28 -3.54 10.83
N ASP A 160 -19.33 -3.13 11.55
CA ASP A 160 -20.52 -2.50 10.96
C ASP A 160 -20.42 -0.97 10.92
N ASP A 161 -19.58 -0.38 11.80
CA ASP A 161 -19.61 1.05 12.12
C ASP A 161 -18.25 1.76 12.04
N LEU A 162 -17.19 1.05 11.64
CA LEU A 162 -15.79 1.51 11.59
C LEU A 162 -15.17 1.85 12.97
N ALA A 163 -15.89 1.65 14.07
CA ALA A 163 -15.44 1.95 15.42
C ALA A 163 -15.21 0.68 16.25
N THR A 164 -16.11 -0.29 16.15
CA THR A 164 -16.06 -1.56 16.87
C THR A 164 -15.66 -2.66 15.91
N TRP A 165 -14.60 -3.40 16.25
CA TRP A 165 -14.04 -4.45 15.40
C TRP A 165 -14.11 -5.82 16.08
N SER A 166 -14.37 -6.86 15.29
CA SER A 166 -14.22 -8.25 15.75
C SER A 166 -12.76 -8.54 16.09
N SER A 167 -12.54 -9.59 16.89
CA SER A 167 -11.18 -10.12 17.08
C SER A 167 -10.55 -10.52 15.74
N PRO A 168 -9.22 -10.36 15.58
CA PRO A 168 -8.53 -10.81 14.37
C PRO A 168 -8.63 -12.32 14.18
N GLU A 169 -8.98 -12.73 12.96
CA GLU A 169 -8.94 -14.12 12.49
C GLU A 169 -7.95 -14.26 11.34
N VAL A 170 -7.44 -15.47 11.09
CA VAL A 170 -6.56 -15.71 9.94
C VAL A 170 -7.40 -15.75 8.68
N LEU A 171 -7.13 -14.85 7.73
CA LEU A 171 -7.71 -14.88 6.38
C LEU A 171 -6.91 -15.80 5.46
N ALA A 172 -5.59 -15.62 5.47
CA ALA A 172 -4.68 -16.35 4.61
C ALA A 172 -3.34 -16.54 5.31
N GLN A 173 -2.72 -17.70 5.10
CA GLN A 173 -1.41 -18.04 5.63
C GLN A 173 -0.62 -18.88 4.63
N ARG A 174 0.69 -18.69 4.60
CA ARG A 174 1.59 -19.55 3.83
C ARG A 174 2.95 -19.65 4.52
N SER A 175 3.43 -20.89 4.71
CA SER A 175 4.79 -21.12 5.18
C SER A 175 5.79 -20.64 4.12
N PRO A 176 6.92 -20.03 4.50
CA PRO A 176 7.99 -19.63 3.57
C PRO A 176 8.58 -20.84 2.82
N GLU A 177 8.53 -22.02 3.44
CA GLU A 177 9.02 -23.29 2.89
C GLU A 177 8.08 -23.85 1.81
N ALA A 178 6.81 -23.41 1.80
CA ALA A 178 5.84 -23.71 0.76
C ALA A 178 6.14 -22.99 -0.57
N GLY A 179 7.28 -22.30 -0.71
CA GLY A 179 7.83 -21.95 -2.04
C GLY A 179 8.46 -23.17 -2.75
N ALA A 180 8.79 -24.23 -2.01
CA ALA A 180 9.43 -25.44 -2.55
C ALA A 180 8.43 -26.52 -3.04
N ASP A 181 7.13 -26.32 -2.86
CA ASP A 181 6.08 -27.29 -3.18
C ASP A 181 5.45 -27.10 -4.58
N GLY A 182 5.84 -26.05 -5.31
CA GLY A 182 5.35 -25.74 -6.65
C GLY A 182 3.97 -25.07 -6.72
N LEU A 183 3.42 -24.58 -5.60
CA LEU A 183 2.09 -23.97 -5.52
C LEU A 183 2.00 -22.47 -5.93
N GLY A 184 3.05 -21.92 -6.54
CA GLY A 184 3.11 -20.53 -6.98
C GLY A 184 4.41 -19.84 -6.55
N ASP A 185 4.53 -18.54 -6.83
CA ASP A 185 5.74 -17.75 -6.51
C ASP A 185 6.06 -17.72 -5.01
N TYR A 186 7.32 -17.45 -4.66
CA TYR A 186 7.74 -17.30 -3.27
C TYR A 186 7.07 -16.08 -2.62
N THR A 187 6.49 -16.28 -1.44
CA THR A 187 5.69 -15.25 -0.75
C THR A 187 6.28 -14.79 0.58
N GLY A 188 7.54 -15.10 0.90
CA GLY A 188 8.25 -14.48 2.04
C GLY A 188 7.93 -15.05 3.42
N HIS A 189 8.54 -14.41 4.43
CA HIS A 189 8.36 -14.69 5.86
C HIS A 189 7.25 -13.87 6.50
N ALA A 190 6.96 -12.68 5.97
CA ALA A 190 5.81 -11.87 6.35
C ALA A 190 5.16 -11.24 5.11
N TRP A 191 3.90 -10.85 5.28
CA TRP A 191 3.15 -10.10 4.28
C TRP A 191 2.87 -8.69 4.80
N GLU A 192 3.34 -7.70 4.07
CA GLU A 192 3.12 -6.28 4.35
C GLU A 192 2.08 -5.70 3.39
N CYS A 193 1.48 -4.57 3.77
CA CYS A 193 0.58 -3.78 2.93
C CYS A 193 -0.47 -4.62 2.15
N PRO A 194 -1.31 -5.45 2.81
CA PRO A 194 -2.34 -6.21 2.12
C PRO A 194 -3.34 -5.28 1.41
N GLN A 195 -3.70 -5.61 0.19
CA GLN A 195 -4.66 -4.87 -0.64
C GLN A 195 -5.73 -5.79 -1.20
N TRP A 196 -6.94 -5.27 -1.42
CA TRP A 196 -8.06 -6.03 -1.95
C TRP A 196 -8.83 -5.29 -3.03
N TRP A 197 -9.26 -6.03 -4.06
CA TRP A 197 -10.24 -5.57 -5.04
C TRP A 197 -11.27 -6.65 -5.31
N SER A 198 -12.47 -6.23 -5.73
CA SER A 198 -13.39 -7.08 -6.47
C SER A 198 -13.41 -6.61 -7.92
N ILE A 199 -12.94 -7.43 -8.84
CA ILE A 199 -12.82 -7.11 -10.27
C ILE A 199 -13.54 -8.20 -11.05
N ASP A 200 -14.54 -7.80 -11.86
CA ASP A 200 -15.34 -8.72 -12.68
C ASP A 200 -15.92 -9.93 -11.93
N GLY A 201 -16.27 -9.73 -10.65
CA GLY A 201 -16.84 -10.78 -9.79
C GLY A 201 -15.82 -11.70 -9.10
N HIS A 202 -14.53 -11.43 -9.28
CA HIS A 202 -13.44 -12.14 -8.62
C HIS A 202 -12.81 -11.29 -7.53
N ASP A 203 -12.41 -11.93 -6.44
CA ASP A 203 -11.68 -11.30 -5.35
C ASP A 203 -10.17 -11.37 -5.63
N VAL A 204 -9.48 -10.25 -5.52
CA VAL A 204 -8.04 -10.15 -5.76
C VAL A 204 -7.37 -9.68 -4.47
N LEU A 205 -6.54 -10.55 -3.88
CA LEU A 205 -5.69 -10.21 -2.73
C LEU A 205 -4.27 -9.98 -3.23
N LEU A 206 -3.68 -8.84 -2.87
CA LEU A 206 -2.29 -8.50 -3.14
C LEU A 206 -1.55 -8.21 -1.83
N VAL A 207 -0.29 -8.61 -1.74
CA VAL A 207 0.58 -8.39 -0.58
C VAL A 207 1.97 -7.97 -1.04
N SER A 208 2.68 -7.26 -0.18
CA SER A 208 4.11 -6.98 -0.33
C SER A 208 4.91 -8.08 0.37
N VAL A 209 5.72 -8.80 -0.39
CA VAL A 209 6.49 -9.96 0.10
C VAL A 209 7.72 -9.48 0.86
N TRP A 210 7.82 -9.85 2.13
CA TRP A 210 8.88 -9.40 3.02
C TRP A 210 9.63 -10.58 3.67
N GLU A 211 10.94 -10.41 3.87
CA GLU A 211 11.73 -11.21 4.80
C GLU A 211 12.75 -10.31 5.51
N PRO A 212 13.33 -10.77 6.64
CA PRO A 212 14.37 -10.02 7.32
C PRO A 212 15.45 -9.56 6.34
N GLU A 213 15.77 -8.26 6.38
CA GLU A 213 16.79 -7.60 5.55
C GLU A 213 16.46 -7.52 4.04
N ARG A 214 15.31 -8.02 3.57
CA ARG A 214 14.99 -8.02 2.14
C ARG A 214 13.51 -7.78 1.83
N LEU A 215 13.28 -6.67 1.11
CA LEU A 215 12.03 -6.39 0.43
C LEU A 215 12.05 -7.10 -0.94
N HIS A 216 11.03 -7.88 -1.27
CA HIS A 216 11.01 -8.65 -2.53
C HIS A 216 10.20 -7.98 -3.63
N HIS A 217 8.92 -8.35 -3.73
CA HIS A 217 8.00 -8.01 -4.81
C HIS A 217 6.56 -7.97 -4.28
N LEU A 218 5.65 -7.46 -5.10
CA LEU A 218 4.22 -7.62 -4.88
C LEU A 218 3.77 -8.97 -5.41
N ALA A 219 3.03 -9.73 -4.61
CA ALA A 219 2.42 -10.98 -5.01
C ALA A 219 0.90 -10.88 -4.88
N TYR A 220 0.16 -11.56 -5.74
CA TYR A 220 -1.30 -11.58 -5.72
C TYR A 220 -1.84 -12.98 -5.91
N ARG A 221 -3.10 -13.17 -5.51
CA ARG A 221 -3.93 -14.32 -5.86
C ARG A 221 -5.32 -13.84 -6.25
N ILE A 222 -5.97 -14.61 -7.12
CA ILE A 222 -7.37 -14.40 -7.52
C ILE A 222 -8.18 -15.52 -6.87
N ASP A 223 -9.21 -15.16 -6.11
CA ASP A 223 -10.01 -16.04 -5.27
C ASP A 223 -9.12 -16.93 -4.39
N ASP A 224 -9.27 -18.25 -4.50
CA ASP A 224 -8.44 -19.28 -3.87
C ASP A 224 -7.40 -19.88 -4.83
N GLY A 225 -7.10 -19.17 -5.92
CA GLY A 225 -6.08 -19.55 -6.89
C GLY A 225 -4.64 -19.45 -6.34
N PRO A 226 -3.65 -19.88 -7.15
CA PRO A 226 -2.25 -19.84 -6.76
C PRO A 226 -1.74 -18.40 -6.66
N TRP A 227 -0.72 -18.21 -5.80
CA TRP A 227 0.01 -16.96 -5.73
C TRP A 227 0.87 -16.74 -6.97
N ARG A 228 0.87 -15.50 -7.45
CA ARG A 228 1.63 -15.05 -8.60
C ARG A 228 2.34 -13.76 -8.27
N ARG A 229 3.55 -13.60 -8.79
CA ARG A 229 4.29 -12.35 -8.77
C ARG A 229 3.57 -11.32 -9.64
N PHE A 230 3.52 -10.09 -9.14
CA PHE A 230 2.96 -8.94 -9.83
C PHE A 230 4.00 -7.87 -10.16
N SER A 231 5.01 -7.70 -9.31
CA SER A 231 5.96 -6.59 -9.48
C SER A 231 7.42 -7.01 -9.60
N HIS A 232 8.15 -6.28 -10.42
CA HIS A 232 9.54 -6.49 -10.79
C HIS A 232 10.32 -5.19 -10.58
N GLY A 233 11.64 -5.29 -10.42
CA GLY A 233 12.49 -4.13 -10.17
C GLY A 233 12.10 -3.39 -8.89
N LEU A 234 11.84 -2.08 -8.99
CA LEU A 234 11.81 -1.17 -7.84
C LEU A 234 10.49 -1.13 -7.07
N HIS A 235 9.38 -1.63 -7.63
CA HIS A 235 8.06 -1.57 -7.00
C HIS A 235 7.96 -2.36 -5.68
N TYR A 236 7.42 -1.72 -4.64
CA TYR A 236 7.09 -2.32 -3.35
C TYR A 236 5.91 -1.57 -2.68
N ALA A 237 5.35 -2.10 -1.58
CA ALA A 237 4.29 -1.45 -0.79
C ALA A 237 3.13 -0.91 -1.66
N GLY A 238 2.28 -1.82 -2.14
CA GLY A 238 1.12 -1.45 -2.94
C GLY A 238 0.01 -0.80 -2.12
N ALA A 239 -0.65 0.20 -2.68
CA ALA A 239 -1.86 0.83 -2.16
C ALA A 239 -2.99 0.81 -3.19
N ALA A 240 -4.05 0.07 -2.87
CA ALA A 240 -5.27 0.05 -3.66
C ALA A 240 -6.01 1.38 -3.55
N PHE A 241 -6.63 1.76 -4.65
CA PHE A 241 -7.61 2.83 -4.66
C PHE A 241 -8.70 2.58 -5.70
N THR A 242 -9.73 3.41 -5.66
CA THR A 242 -10.75 3.47 -6.71
C THR A 242 -10.61 4.80 -7.44
N HIS A 243 -10.41 4.74 -8.75
CA HIS A 243 -10.44 5.93 -9.61
C HIS A 243 -11.80 6.62 -9.49
N ARG A 244 -11.86 7.93 -9.77
CA ARG A 244 -13.11 8.71 -9.70
C ARG A 244 -14.24 8.18 -10.61
N ASP A 245 -13.90 7.36 -11.60
CA ASP A 245 -14.83 6.70 -12.52
C ASP A 245 -15.21 5.27 -12.09
N GLY A 246 -14.78 4.84 -10.90
CA GLY A 246 -15.10 3.55 -10.31
C GLY A 246 -14.11 2.43 -10.65
N ARG A 247 -13.10 2.67 -11.50
CA ARG A 247 -12.13 1.63 -11.86
C ARG A 247 -11.17 1.31 -10.70
N PRO A 248 -10.77 0.04 -10.51
CA PRO A 248 -9.75 -0.31 -9.53
C PRO A 248 -8.39 0.25 -9.96
N GLY A 249 -7.63 0.75 -9.01
CA GLY A 249 -6.29 1.29 -9.23
C GLY A 249 -5.30 0.84 -8.16
N LEU A 250 -4.03 1.04 -8.48
CA LEU A 250 -2.90 0.76 -7.61
C LEU A 250 -1.84 1.86 -7.76
N VAL A 251 -1.19 2.19 -6.65
CA VAL A 251 0.06 2.94 -6.62
C VAL A 251 1.02 2.20 -5.72
N THR A 252 2.32 2.28 -5.98
CA THR A 252 3.34 1.57 -5.20
C THR A 252 4.44 2.53 -4.76
N TRP A 253 5.26 2.15 -3.79
CA TRP A 253 6.55 2.81 -3.57
C TRP A 253 7.57 2.35 -4.62
N LEU A 254 8.31 3.28 -5.21
CA LEU A 254 9.51 3.01 -5.98
C LEU A 254 10.73 3.08 -5.08
N ARG A 255 11.22 1.90 -4.68
CA ARG A 255 12.43 1.76 -3.86
C ARG A 255 13.61 2.44 -4.54
N GLU A 256 14.53 2.96 -3.73
CA GLU A 256 15.78 3.64 -4.16
C GLU A 256 15.57 4.97 -4.91
N VAL A 257 14.41 5.18 -5.54
CA VAL A 257 14.00 6.45 -6.16
C VAL A 257 13.51 7.43 -5.09
N GLY A 258 12.80 6.93 -4.07
CA GLY A 258 12.20 7.77 -3.04
C GLY A 258 10.98 8.54 -3.57
N ALA A 259 10.14 7.85 -4.34
CA ALA A 259 8.91 8.40 -4.91
C ALA A 259 7.82 7.31 -4.99
N THR A 260 6.57 7.70 -5.21
CA THR A 260 5.53 6.76 -5.61
C THR A 260 5.69 6.37 -7.08
N SER A 261 5.17 5.22 -7.47
CA SER A 261 4.98 4.87 -8.89
C SER A 261 3.93 5.78 -9.52
N LEU A 262 3.80 5.64 -10.84
CA LEU A 262 2.63 6.07 -11.56
C LEU A 262 1.37 5.38 -10.98
N PRO A 263 0.26 6.11 -10.87
CA PRO A 263 -1.04 5.55 -10.53
C PRO A 263 -1.53 4.70 -11.71
N MET A 264 -1.74 3.40 -11.50
CA MET A 264 -2.17 2.48 -12.56
C MET A 264 -3.64 2.11 -12.42
N SER A 265 -4.28 1.77 -13.53
CA SER A 265 -5.61 1.11 -13.54
C SER A 265 -5.42 -0.39 -13.61
N LEU A 266 -6.32 -1.16 -12.99
CA LEU A 266 -6.26 -2.61 -12.97
C LEU A 266 -7.41 -3.26 -13.76
N THR A 267 -7.14 -4.37 -14.40
CA THR A 267 -8.13 -5.25 -15.05
C THR A 267 -7.80 -6.71 -14.78
N LEU A 268 -8.77 -7.59 -15.01
CA LEU A 268 -8.52 -9.03 -15.13
C LEU A 268 -8.58 -9.45 -16.59
N GLU A 269 -7.49 -10.03 -17.09
CA GLU A 269 -7.35 -10.47 -18.48
C GLU A 269 -6.78 -11.89 -18.47
N ASP A 270 -7.48 -12.83 -19.12
CA ASP A 270 -7.09 -14.25 -19.20
C ASP A 270 -6.68 -14.87 -17.84
N GLY A 271 -7.42 -14.50 -16.78
CA GLY A 271 -7.17 -14.98 -15.42
C GLY A 271 -5.89 -14.41 -14.79
N ARG A 272 -5.44 -13.23 -15.20
CA ARG A 272 -4.31 -12.48 -14.65
C ARG A 272 -4.73 -11.07 -14.27
N LEU A 273 -4.10 -10.54 -13.22
CA LEU A 273 -4.17 -9.12 -12.90
C LEU A 273 -3.24 -8.34 -13.84
N VAL A 274 -3.78 -7.37 -14.56
CA VAL A 274 -3.05 -6.53 -15.52
C VAL A 274 -3.14 -5.08 -15.08
N ALA A 275 -2.00 -4.38 -15.10
CA ALA A 275 -1.92 -2.94 -14.85
C ALA A 275 -1.79 -2.15 -16.15
N HIS A 276 -2.44 -1.01 -16.18
CA HIS A 276 -2.42 -0.07 -17.30
C HIS A 276 -1.89 1.29 -16.83
N PRO A 277 -0.99 1.92 -17.59
CA PRO A 277 -0.47 3.25 -17.23
C PRO A 277 -1.60 4.29 -17.18
N PRO A 278 -1.42 5.38 -16.42
CA PRO A 278 -2.41 6.45 -16.37
C PRO A 278 -2.59 7.13 -17.72
N ALA A 279 -3.75 7.73 -17.94
CA ALA A 279 -3.92 8.62 -19.08
C ALA A 279 -3.09 9.91 -18.90
N GLY A 280 -2.70 10.54 -20.00
CA GLY A 280 -2.00 11.84 -19.96
C GLY A 280 -0.48 11.77 -19.83
N VAL A 281 0.10 10.58 -19.75
CA VAL A 281 1.56 10.38 -19.85
C VAL A 281 1.95 9.85 -21.24
N PRO A 282 3.15 10.19 -21.75
CA PRO A 282 3.66 9.60 -22.99
C PRO A 282 3.94 8.11 -22.79
N VAL A 283 3.36 7.26 -23.63
CA VAL A 283 3.55 5.80 -23.61
C VAL A 283 4.26 5.35 -24.88
N VAL A 284 5.27 4.50 -24.71
CA VAL A 284 5.97 3.82 -25.81
C VAL A 284 5.66 2.33 -25.72
N GLU A 285 5.14 1.73 -26.78
CA GLU A 285 4.91 0.29 -26.83
C GLU A 285 6.11 -0.44 -27.47
N ARG A 286 6.59 -1.50 -26.82
CA ARG A 286 7.65 -2.39 -27.32
C ARG A 286 7.32 -3.83 -26.98
N ASP A 287 7.20 -4.69 -27.99
CA ASP A 287 6.97 -6.13 -27.81
C ASP A 287 5.78 -6.47 -26.88
N GLY A 288 4.71 -5.68 -26.94
CA GLY A 288 3.51 -5.85 -26.10
C GLY A 288 3.66 -5.33 -24.66
N VAL A 289 4.74 -4.60 -24.36
CA VAL A 289 4.96 -3.92 -23.09
C VAL A 289 4.84 -2.41 -23.31
N LEU A 290 4.05 -1.75 -22.45
CA LEU A 290 3.91 -0.31 -22.43
C LEU A 290 4.96 0.29 -21.49
N GLU A 291 5.73 1.27 -21.97
CA GLU A 291 6.76 1.95 -21.19
C GLU A 291 6.41 3.43 -21.00
N VAL A 292 6.57 3.92 -19.77
CA VAL A 292 6.52 5.36 -19.45
C VAL A 292 7.89 5.77 -18.93
N HIS A 293 8.46 6.80 -19.54
CA HIS A 293 9.80 7.31 -19.24
C HIS A 293 9.68 8.66 -18.54
N ASP A 294 10.26 8.76 -17.34
CA ASP A 294 10.29 10.00 -16.55
C ASP A 294 11.66 10.17 -15.90
N ASP A 295 12.49 11.00 -16.52
CA ASP A 295 13.81 11.40 -16.05
C ASP A 295 14.58 10.38 -15.19
N GLY A 296 15.19 9.40 -15.86
CA GLY A 296 15.99 8.37 -15.18
C GLY A 296 15.17 7.26 -14.52
N VAL A 297 13.84 7.29 -14.60
CA VAL A 297 12.96 6.17 -14.23
C VAL A 297 12.19 5.70 -15.46
N VAL A 298 12.09 4.39 -15.63
CA VAL A 298 11.19 3.76 -16.61
C VAL A 298 10.28 2.80 -15.88
N GLU A 299 8.97 3.01 -16.02
CA GLU A 299 7.95 2.06 -15.61
C GLU A 299 7.41 1.31 -16.82
N ARG A 300 7.25 0.01 -16.67
CA ARG A 300 6.79 -0.92 -17.69
C ARG A 300 5.55 -1.65 -17.21
N PHE A 301 4.58 -1.76 -18.11
CA PHE A 301 3.30 -2.40 -17.87
C PHE A 301 3.12 -3.49 -18.91
N GLY A 302 3.03 -4.75 -18.47
CA GLY A 302 2.95 -5.90 -19.35
C GLY A 302 2.08 -7.02 -18.81
N PRO A 303 1.91 -8.11 -19.59
CA PRO A 303 1.02 -9.23 -19.25
C PRO A 303 1.51 -10.08 -18.06
N ASP A 304 2.77 -9.91 -17.66
CA ASP A 304 3.38 -10.59 -16.52
C ASP A 304 3.52 -9.69 -15.28
N GLY A 305 2.95 -8.47 -15.34
CA GLY A 305 2.95 -7.51 -14.23
C GLY A 305 3.63 -6.18 -14.56
N ILE A 306 4.12 -5.52 -13.52
CA ILE A 306 4.77 -4.20 -13.59
C ILE A 306 6.26 -4.28 -13.28
N GLU A 307 7.06 -3.44 -13.95
CA GLU A 307 8.50 -3.32 -13.68
C GLU A 307 8.89 -1.84 -13.62
N ALA A 308 9.69 -1.46 -12.63
CA ALA A 308 10.31 -0.15 -12.56
C ALA A 308 11.83 -0.29 -12.50
N LEU A 309 12.54 0.53 -13.28
CA LEU A 309 14.00 0.54 -13.36
C LEU A 309 14.54 1.97 -13.34
N THR A 310 15.69 2.17 -12.70
CA THR A 310 16.47 3.39 -12.92
C THR A 310 17.32 3.23 -14.18
N VAL A 311 17.22 4.18 -15.09
CA VAL A 311 18.04 4.26 -16.30
C VAL A 311 18.96 5.47 -16.22
N PRO A 312 20.17 5.42 -16.82
CA PRO A 312 21.00 6.60 -16.95
C PRO A 312 20.20 7.71 -17.64
N ALA A 313 20.24 8.93 -17.08
CA ALA A 313 19.68 10.09 -17.76
C ALA A 313 20.38 10.25 -19.13
N PRO A 314 19.63 10.53 -20.21
CA PRO A 314 20.21 10.70 -21.55
C PRO A 314 21.18 11.87 -21.63
#